data_AF-A0A843XKL8-F1
#
_entry.id   AF-A0A843XKL8-F1
#
_cell.length_a   1.000
_cell.length_b   1.000
_cell.length_c   1.000
_cell.angle_alpha   90.00
_cell.angle_beta   90.00
_cell.angle_gamma   90.00
#
_symmetry.space_group_name_H-M   'P 1'
#
loop_
_entity.id
_entity.type
_entity.pdbx_description
1 polymer ?
#
loop_
_entity_poly.entity_id
_entity_poly.type
_entity_poly.pdbx_seq_one_letter_code
_entity_poly.pdbx_strand_id
1 'polypeptide(L)'
;MNVWMWCVNHYTGKSFDEAIVSVPASVNPQDWQIMCAKWNTSDEQNIADRNKANRSHQSMPYRKGRKSHYQVKDDFERMMQLLTPSLDSESGSIPISAEKAFVSVMGKDRSGHIRCGGSRETRRTWYGTGEESSSTDYQQRISNIENTLRMEVEELRTEARRWDSDVDKMRRELEQLRKRYSEMDDICIQMLQMSTFMTQFQTSQRFAASAPPRAPEDDDVDTDGEGDDYDDYDDDD
;
A
#
# COMPACT_ATOMS: atom_id res chain seq x y z
N MET A 1 11.02 1.10 -47.83
CA MET A 1 11.28 2.55 -47.93
C MET A 1 10.30 3.24 -46.98
N ASN A 2 10.76 3.96 -45.96
CA ASN A 2 9.89 4.49 -44.90
C ASN A 2 9.10 5.70 -45.39
N VAL A 3 7.83 5.50 -45.73
CA VAL A 3 6.85 6.55 -46.08
C VAL A 3 6.85 7.69 -45.06
N TRP A 4 7.06 7.37 -43.78
CA TRP A 4 7.17 8.30 -42.66
C TRP A 4 8.23 9.40 -42.79
N MET A 5 9.39 9.11 -43.40
CA MET A 5 10.49 10.08 -43.48
C MET A 5 10.29 11.06 -44.65
N TRP A 6 9.52 10.66 -45.66
CA TRP A 6 9.21 11.48 -46.82
C TRP A 6 8.21 12.59 -46.50
N CYS A 7 7.12 12.25 -45.81
CA CYS A 7 6.07 13.23 -45.57
C CYS A 7 6.54 14.40 -44.68
N VAL A 8 7.42 14.17 -43.70
CA VAL A 8 7.93 15.24 -42.82
C VAL A 8 8.67 16.33 -43.61
N ASN A 9 9.54 15.97 -44.55
CA ASN A 9 10.27 16.95 -45.35
C ASN A 9 9.36 17.69 -46.34
N HIS A 10 8.29 17.05 -46.82
CA HIS A 10 7.37 17.66 -47.78
C HIS A 10 6.29 18.53 -47.14
N TYR A 11 5.99 18.32 -45.85
CA TYR A 11 5.00 19.08 -45.06
C TYR A 11 5.57 20.23 -44.24
N THR A 12 6.88 20.25 -43.97
CA THR A 12 7.44 21.26 -43.06
C THR A 12 7.32 22.67 -43.67
N GLY A 13 6.44 23.50 -43.08
CA GLY A 13 6.25 24.91 -43.45
C GLY A 13 5.25 25.17 -44.58
N LYS A 14 4.51 24.17 -45.05
CA LYS A 14 3.45 24.34 -46.06
C LYS A 14 2.06 24.29 -45.43
N SER A 15 1.12 25.03 -46.02
CA SER A 15 -0.29 24.88 -45.67
C SER A 15 -0.85 23.53 -46.16
N PHE A 16 -1.98 23.09 -45.60
CA PHE A 16 -2.64 21.85 -46.00
C PHE A 16 -2.95 21.82 -47.51
N ASP A 17 -3.43 22.93 -48.06
CA ASP A 17 -3.77 23.04 -49.47
C ASP A 17 -2.52 22.96 -50.37
N GLU A 18 -1.42 23.59 -49.95
CA GLU A 18 -0.12 23.48 -50.63
C GLU A 18 0.44 22.05 -50.56
N ALA A 19 0.23 21.36 -49.44
CA ALA A 19 0.71 20.00 -49.25
C ALA A 19 -0.02 19.01 -50.17
N ILE A 20 -1.34 19.15 -50.33
CA ILE A 20 -2.15 18.33 -51.26
C ILE A 20 -1.67 18.49 -52.70
N VAL A 21 -1.35 19.71 -53.13
CA VAL A 21 -0.88 19.98 -54.49
C VAL A 21 0.53 19.43 -54.73
N SER A 22 1.36 19.38 -53.70
CA SER A 22 2.75 18.91 -53.80
C SER A 22 2.92 17.37 -53.73
N VAL A 23 2.11 16.64 -54.50
CA VAL A 23 2.15 15.17 -54.57
C VAL A 23 3.51 14.69 -55.10
N PRO A 24 4.25 13.85 -54.34
CA PRO A 24 5.45 13.20 -54.86
C PRO A 24 5.17 12.32 -56.08
N ALA A 25 6.05 12.35 -57.09
CA ALA A 25 5.91 11.54 -58.31
C ALA A 25 5.84 10.03 -58.05
N SER A 26 6.36 9.56 -56.91
CA SER A 26 6.38 8.14 -56.52
C SER A 26 5.17 7.70 -55.69
N VAL A 27 4.23 8.61 -55.37
CA VAL A 27 3.11 8.33 -54.46
C VAL A 27 1.81 8.51 -55.23
N ASN A 28 0.87 7.57 -55.04
CA ASN A 28 -0.46 7.68 -55.62
C ASN A 28 -1.16 8.95 -55.07
N PRO A 29 -1.69 9.85 -55.92
CA PRO A 29 -2.37 11.06 -55.48
C PRO A 29 -3.52 10.83 -54.50
N GLN A 30 -4.28 9.73 -54.64
CA GLN A 30 -5.39 9.41 -53.74
C GLN A 30 -4.88 9.03 -52.34
N ASP A 31 -3.86 8.18 -52.25
CA ASP A 31 -3.24 7.81 -50.98
C ASP A 31 -2.60 9.03 -50.31
N TRP A 32 -1.99 9.92 -51.11
CA TRP A 32 -1.45 11.19 -50.63
C TRP A 32 -2.54 12.05 -50.00
N GLN A 33 -3.67 12.25 -50.67
CA GLN A 33 -4.81 13.01 -50.14
C GLN A 33 -5.34 12.42 -48.82
N ILE A 34 -5.47 11.08 -48.74
CA ILE A 34 -5.92 10.41 -47.51
C ILE A 34 -4.94 10.64 -46.36
N MET A 35 -3.63 10.52 -46.62
CA MET A 35 -2.60 10.79 -45.61
C MET A 35 -2.61 12.25 -45.16
N CYS A 36 -2.72 13.17 -46.11
CA CYS A 36 -2.84 14.60 -45.84
C CYS A 36 -4.04 14.88 -44.93
N ALA A 37 -5.23 14.39 -45.32
CA ALA A 37 -6.47 14.57 -44.57
C ALA A 37 -6.37 14.00 -43.15
N LYS A 38 -5.80 12.80 -43.00
CA LYS A 38 -5.60 12.17 -41.70
C LYS A 38 -4.70 13.01 -40.79
N TRP A 39 -3.57 13.50 -41.30
CA TRP A 39 -2.60 14.26 -40.51
C TRP A 39 -3.05 15.69 -40.18
N ASN A 40 -4.00 16.22 -40.92
CA ASN A 40 -4.60 17.51 -40.62
C ASN A 40 -5.72 17.44 -39.57
N THR A 41 -6.03 16.25 -39.04
CA THR A 41 -6.96 16.11 -37.92
C THR A 41 -6.33 16.64 -36.62
N SER A 42 -7.15 17.27 -35.78
CA SER A 42 -6.75 17.77 -34.45
C SER A 42 -6.04 16.68 -33.62
N ASP A 43 -6.54 15.45 -33.67
CA ASP A 43 -6.01 14.34 -32.86
C ASP A 43 -4.58 13.97 -33.23
N GLU A 44 -4.29 13.86 -34.53
CA GLU A 44 -2.95 13.53 -35.02
C GLU A 44 -1.96 14.69 -34.80
N GLN A 45 -2.43 15.94 -34.92
CA GLN A 45 -1.64 17.12 -34.56
C GLN A 45 -1.27 17.12 -33.06
N ASN A 46 -2.24 16.84 -32.19
CA ASN A 46 -2.01 16.73 -30.74
C ASN A 46 -1.01 15.61 -30.40
N ILE A 47 -1.10 14.46 -31.08
CA ILE A 47 -0.14 13.36 -30.92
C ILE A 47 1.26 13.78 -31.38
N ALA A 48 1.36 14.46 -32.52
CA ALA A 48 2.62 14.95 -33.05
C ALA A 48 3.29 15.96 -32.10
N ASP A 49 2.52 16.91 -31.54
CA ASP A 49 3.02 17.90 -30.58
C ASP A 49 3.48 17.24 -29.28
N ARG A 50 2.70 16.28 -28.76
CA ARG A 50 3.12 15.48 -27.58
C ARG A 50 4.40 14.72 -27.86
N ASN A 51 4.53 14.09 -29.03
CA ASN A 51 5.74 13.38 -29.42
C ASN A 51 6.94 14.32 -29.57
N LYS A 52 6.72 15.54 -30.08
CA LYS A 52 7.76 16.58 -30.20
C LYS A 52 8.23 17.04 -28.82
N ALA A 53 7.32 17.33 -27.89
CA ALA A 53 7.64 17.66 -26.50
C ALA A 53 8.38 16.51 -25.80
N ASN A 54 7.90 15.27 -25.95
CA ASN A 54 8.56 14.09 -25.39
C ASN A 54 10.00 13.93 -25.92
N ARG A 55 10.22 14.19 -27.22
CA ARG A 55 11.57 14.16 -27.80
C ARG A 55 12.47 15.27 -27.25
N SER A 56 11.96 16.48 -27.01
CA SER A 56 12.77 17.55 -26.42
C SER A 56 13.15 17.26 -24.97
N HIS A 57 12.35 16.48 -24.23
CA HIS A 57 12.65 16.06 -22.87
C HIS A 57 13.62 14.87 -22.79
N GLN A 58 13.92 14.19 -23.90
CA GLN A 58 14.91 13.13 -23.93
C GLN A 58 16.32 13.75 -23.94
N SER A 59 16.92 13.91 -22.76
CA SER A 59 18.29 14.44 -22.59
C SER A 59 19.38 13.47 -23.04
N MET A 60 19.06 12.17 -23.15
CA MET A 60 20.02 11.20 -23.65
C MET A 60 20.12 11.31 -25.17
N PRO A 61 21.30 11.61 -25.74
CA PRO A 61 21.50 11.47 -27.18
C PRO A 61 21.12 10.05 -27.58
N TYR A 62 20.14 9.94 -28.47
CA TYR A 62 19.71 8.65 -29.01
C TYR A 62 20.91 8.05 -29.75
N ARG A 63 21.65 7.14 -29.09
CA ARG A 63 22.72 6.37 -29.73
C ARG A 63 22.05 5.36 -30.66
N LYS A 64 21.82 5.74 -31.91
CA LYS A 64 21.68 4.76 -33.00
C LYS A 64 23.02 4.08 -33.19
N GLY A 65 23.14 2.85 -32.73
CA GLY A 65 24.31 2.02 -33.02
C GLY A 65 24.46 0.89 -32.02
N ARG A 66 25.05 -0.21 -32.50
CA ARG A 66 25.65 -1.24 -31.66
C ARG A 66 26.67 -0.56 -30.74
N LYS A 67 26.74 -0.94 -29.46
CA LYS A 67 27.95 -0.66 -28.67
C LYS A 67 29.13 -1.19 -29.48
N SER A 68 30.18 -0.40 -29.66
CA SER A 68 31.37 -0.90 -30.36
C SER A 68 31.93 -2.09 -29.59
N HIS A 69 32.60 -3.04 -30.27
CA HIS A 69 33.23 -4.18 -29.60
C HIS A 69 34.13 -3.73 -28.44
N TYR A 70 34.82 -2.59 -28.61
CA TYR A 70 35.61 -1.96 -27.54
C TYR A 70 34.77 -1.52 -26.34
N GLN A 71 33.58 -0.94 -26.54
CA GLN A 71 32.68 -0.57 -25.46
C GLN A 71 32.14 -1.80 -24.72
N VAL A 72 31.81 -2.87 -25.45
CA VAL A 72 31.37 -4.13 -24.83
C VAL A 72 32.49 -4.77 -24.02
N LYS A 73 33.72 -4.75 -24.54
CA LYS A 73 34.91 -5.26 -23.85
C LYS A 73 35.24 -4.45 -22.59
N ASP A 74 35.20 -3.12 -22.69
CA ASP A 74 35.44 -2.21 -21.57
C ASP A 74 34.37 -2.33 -20.48
N ASP A 75 33.09 -2.49 -20.87
CA ASP A 75 32.00 -2.77 -19.94
C ASP A 75 32.20 -4.14 -19.26
N PHE A 76 32.62 -5.17 -20.01
CA PHE A 76 32.91 -6.49 -19.45
C PHE A 76 34.09 -6.47 -18.47
N GLU A 77 35.17 -5.75 -18.80
CA GLU A 77 36.32 -5.56 -17.90
C GLU A 77 35.91 -4.83 -16.62
N ARG A 78 35.06 -3.79 -16.71
CA ARG A 78 34.50 -3.12 -15.53
C ARG A 78 33.62 -4.04 -14.67
N MET A 79 32.83 -4.91 -15.28
CA MET A 79 32.03 -5.91 -14.54
C MET A 79 32.93 -6.91 -13.80
N MET A 80 33.99 -7.40 -14.45
CA MET A 80 34.95 -8.31 -13.83
C MET A 80 35.71 -7.66 -12.67
N GLN A 81 36.03 -6.37 -12.77
CA GLN A 81 36.64 -5.62 -11.67
C GLN A 81 35.71 -5.51 -10.46
N LEU A 82 34.40 -5.33 -10.66
CA LEU A 82 33.41 -5.30 -9.57
C LEU A 82 33.16 -6.68 -8.93
N LEU A 83 33.39 -7.75 -9.67
CA LEU A 83 33.25 -9.13 -9.20
C LEU A 83 34.51 -9.67 -8.52
N THR A 84 35.65 -9.01 -8.73
CA THR A 84 36.91 -9.39 -8.08
C THR A 84 36.94 -8.74 -6.69
N PRO A 85 36.88 -9.50 -5.59
CA PRO A 85 37.01 -8.92 -4.26
C PRO A 85 38.38 -8.28 -4.13
N SER A 86 38.42 -6.96 -3.98
CA SER A 86 39.65 -6.23 -3.70
C SER A 86 40.22 -6.73 -2.38
N LEU A 87 41.46 -7.20 -2.41
CA LEU A 87 42.21 -7.76 -1.27
C LEU A 87 42.40 -6.78 -0.11
N ASP A 88 42.01 -5.52 -0.27
CA ASP A 88 42.22 -4.45 0.72
C ASP A 88 40.96 -4.08 1.53
N SER A 89 39.84 -4.80 1.36
CA SER A 89 38.59 -4.50 2.11
C SER A 89 38.50 -5.30 3.42
N GLU A 90 39.05 -4.75 4.50
CA GLU A 90 39.00 -5.28 5.88
C GLU A 90 37.61 -5.24 6.57
N SER A 91 36.51 -5.04 5.85
CA SER A 91 35.20 -4.85 6.48
C SER A 91 34.09 -5.59 5.74
N GLY A 92 33.77 -6.81 6.20
CA GLY A 92 32.42 -7.42 6.27
C GLY A 92 31.42 -7.25 5.12
N SER A 93 31.82 -6.83 3.92
CA SER A 93 30.90 -6.46 2.85
C SER A 93 30.56 -7.69 2.03
N ILE A 94 29.26 -7.98 1.93
CA ILE A 94 28.69 -9.09 1.15
C ILE A 94 29.17 -8.93 -0.31
N PRO A 95 29.77 -9.97 -0.93
CA PRO A 95 30.20 -9.92 -2.32
C PRO A 95 29.04 -9.51 -3.22
N ILE A 96 29.28 -8.53 -4.09
CA ILE A 96 28.27 -8.05 -5.03
C ILE A 96 27.90 -9.21 -5.95
N SER A 97 26.62 -9.64 -5.89
CA SER A 97 26.09 -10.67 -6.79
C SER A 97 26.33 -10.28 -8.25
N ALA A 98 26.67 -11.26 -9.08
CA ALA A 98 26.89 -11.12 -10.52
C ALA A 98 25.77 -10.32 -11.22
N GLU A 99 24.53 -10.50 -10.78
CA GLU A 99 23.37 -9.77 -11.30
C GLU A 99 23.41 -8.28 -10.94
N LYS A 100 23.82 -7.93 -9.72
CA LYS A 100 23.92 -6.54 -9.27
C LYS A 100 25.08 -5.80 -9.95
N ALA A 101 26.22 -6.47 -10.15
CA ALA A 101 27.33 -5.94 -10.93
C ALA A 101 26.92 -5.72 -12.41
N PHE A 102 26.22 -6.69 -13.00
CA PHE A 102 25.71 -6.58 -14.36
C PHE A 102 24.73 -5.41 -14.53
N VAL A 103 23.75 -5.26 -13.63
CA VAL A 103 22.79 -4.14 -13.67
C VAL A 103 23.47 -2.80 -13.47
N SER A 104 24.52 -2.73 -12.64
CA SER A 104 25.28 -1.50 -12.43
C SER A 104 26.01 -1.05 -13.70
N VAL A 105 26.61 -1.99 -14.44
CA VAL A 105 27.41 -1.69 -15.64
C VAL A 105 26.55 -1.55 -16.90
N MET A 106 25.55 -2.42 -17.06
CA MET A 106 24.74 -2.52 -18.28
C MET A 106 23.42 -1.72 -18.18
N GLY A 107 23.04 -1.34 -16.96
CA GLY A 107 21.75 -0.73 -16.62
C GLY A 107 20.66 -1.78 -16.39
N LYS A 108 19.57 -1.37 -15.73
CA LYS A 108 18.38 -2.22 -15.53
C LYS A 108 17.80 -2.62 -16.88
N ASP A 109 17.52 -3.91 -17.04
CA ASP A 109 16.99 -4.45 -18.29
C ASP A 109 15.62 -3.82 -18.59
N ARG A 110 15.41 -3.36 -19.83
CA ARG A 110 14.13 -2.81 -20.27
C ARG A 110 13.36 -3.93 -20.96
N SER A 111 12.06 -4.05 -20.69
CA SER A 111 11.24 -5.10 -21.29
C SER A 111 11.40 -5.12 -22.81
N GLY A 112 11.86 -6.26 -23.33
CA GLY A 112 11.90 -6.56 -24.76
C GLY A 112 13.20 -6.25 -25.53
N HIS A 113 14.31 -5.82 -24.90
CA HIS A 113 15.55 -5.58 -25.66
C HIS A 113 16.86 -5.74 -24.87
N ILE A 114 17.66 -6.75 -25.21
CA ILE A 114 19.04 -6.89 -24.72
C ILE A 114 19.94 -5.93 -25.50
N ARG A 115 20.60 -5.00 -24.80
CA ARG A 115 21.35 -3.86 -25.36
C ARG A 115 22.58 -4.18 -26.22
N CYS A 116 22.99 -5.45 -26.37
CA CYS A 116 24.27 -5.79 -27.00
C CYS A 116 24.19 -6.57 -28.31
N GLY A 117 23.07 -7.22 -28.64
CA GLY A 117 22.94 -8.04 -29.85
C GLY A 117 22.16 -7.28 -30.92
N GLY A 118 22.84 -6.55 -31.81
CA GLY A 118 22.15 -5.91 -32.92
C GLY A 118 21.52 -6.94 -33.84
N SER A 119 20.19 -7.04 -33.80
CA SER A 119 19.30 -7.85 -34.66
C SER A 119 19.44 -9.37 -34.50
N ARG A 120 18.38 -9.96 -33.92
CA ARG A 120 18.03 -11.41 -33.81
C ARG A 120 18.73 -12.29 -32.79
N GLU A 121 19.78 -11.83 -32.12
CA GLU A 121 20.36 -12.60 -31.01
C GLU A 121 19.50 -12.39 -29.75
N THR A 122 18.67 -13.37 -29.45
CA THR A 122 17.88 -13.40 -28.22
C THR A 122 18.75 -13.92 -27.08
N ARG A 123 18.27 -13.82 -25.83
CA ARG A 123 18.93 -14.41 -24.64
C ARG A 123 19.41 -15.85 -24.87
N ARG A 124 18.68 -16.63 -25.71
CA ARG A 124 19.04 -18.00 -26.12
C ARG A 124 20.35 -18.12 -26.88
N THR A 125 20.73 -17.09 -27.64
CA THR A 125 21.91 -17.15 -28.50
C THR A 125 23.20 -16.98 -27.69
N TRP A 126 23.15 -16.26 -26.57
CA TRP A 126 24.31 -15.97 -25.73
C TRP A 126 24.46 -16.91 -24.54
N TYR A 127 23.35 -17.37 -23.96
CA TYR A 127 23.36 -18.24 -22.77
C TYR A 127 22.98 -19.70 -23.08
N GLY A 128 22.95 -20.07 -24.38
CA GLY A 128 22.36 -21.32 -24.85
C GLY A 128 20.84 -21.30 -24.72
N THR A 129 20.17 -22.34 -25.23
CA THR A 129 18.79 -22.63 -24.84
C THR A 129 18.82 -22.82 -23.33
N GLY A 130 18.60 -21.75 -22.56
CA GLY A 130 18.29 -21.88 -21.15
C GLY A 130 17.15 -22.87 -21.14
N GLU A 131 17.39 -24.04 -20.52
CA GLU A 131 16.51 -25.19 -20.59
C GLU A 131 15.10 -24.64 -20.56
N GLU A 132 14.37 -24.79 -21.67
CA GLU A 132 12.94 -24.66 -21.60
C GLU A 132 12.56 -25.83 -20.71
N SER A 133 12.63 -25.63 -19.39
CA SER A 133 12.01 -26.50 -18.42
C SER A 133 10.62 -26.67 -19.00
N SER A 134 10.37 -27.90 -19.47
CA SER A 134 9.21 -28.24 -20.27
C SER A 134 8.00 -27.54 -19.66
N SER A 135 7.06 -27.04 -20.47
CA SER A 135 5.84 -26.40 -19.95
C SER A 135 5.18 -27.22 -18.82
N THR A 136 5.41 -28.54 -18.80
CA THR A 136 5.02 -29.47 -17.73
C THR A 136 5.72 -29.23 -16.39
N ASP A 137 7.00 -28.88 -16.36
CA ASP A 137 7.78 -28.61 -15.14
C ASP A 137 7.32 -27.31 -14.45
N TYR A 138 7.04 -26.26 -15.25
CA TYR A 138 6.40 -25.05 -14.71
C TYR A 138 5.01 -25.34 -14.15
N GLN A 139 4.19 -26.13 -14.87
CA GLN A 139 2.86 -26.51 -14.39
C GLN A 139 2.94 -27.36 -13.11
N GLN A 140 3.92 -28.25 -13.00
CA GLN A 140 4.14 -29.06 -11.80
C GLN A 140 4.60 -28.21 -10.62
N ARG A 141 5.50 -27.25 -10.85
CA ARG A 141 5.91 -26.28 -9.81
C ARG A 141 4.76 -25.41 -9.34
N ILE A 142 3.92 -24.92 -10.26
CA ILE A 142 2.72 -24.15 -9.93
C ILE A 142 1.77 -24.99 -9.08
N SER A 143 1.49 -26.24 -9.50
CA SER A 143 0.63 -27.17 -8.73
C SER A 143 1.18 -27.45 -7.33
N ASN A 144 2.50 -27.64 -7.20
CA ASN A 144 3.14 -27.82 -5.90
C ASN A 144 2.99 -26.59 -5.01
N ILE A 145 3.22 -25.39 -5.55
CA ILE A 145 3.04 -24.13 -4.82
C ILE A 145 1.58 -23.96 -4.38
N GLU A 146 0.63 -24.23 -5.27
CA GLU A 146 -0.79 -24.14 -4.95
C GLU A 146 -1.20 -25.11 -3.84
N ASN A 147 -0.69 -26.34 -3.87
CA ASN A 147 -0.96 -27.33 -2.82
C ASN A 147 -0.35 -26.91 -1.48
N THR A 148 0.88 -26.40 -1.48
CA THR A 148 1.53 -25.88 -0.26
C THR A 148 0.72 -24.72 0.34
N LEU A 149 0.34 -23.74 -0.48
CA LEU A 149 -0.46 -22.61 -0.03
C LEU A 149 -1.85 -23.03 0.49
N ARG A 150 -2.48 -24.04 -0.14
CA ARG A 150 -3.75 -24.59 0.35
C ARG A 150 -3.61 -25.22 1.73
N MET A 151 -2.53 -25.96 1.99
CA MET A 151 -2.30 -26.54 3.31
C MET A 151 -2.04 -25.46 4.36
N GLU A 152 -1.21 -24.46 4.04
CA GLU A 152 -0.89 -23.36 4.95
C GLU A 152 -2.14 -22.53 5.30
N VAL A 153 -3.00 -22.25 4.31
CA VAL A 153 -4.27 -21.55 4.56
C VAL A 153 -5.19 -22.37 5.47
N GLU A 154 -5.23 -23.70 5.31
CA GLU A 154 -6.06 -24.54 6.15
C GLU A 154 -5.51 -24.64 7.57
N GLU A 155 -4.19 -24.71 7.74
CA GLU A 155 -3.53 -24.65 9.04
C GLU A 155 -3.86 -23.34 9.76
N LEU A 156 -3.68 -22.20 9.11
CA LEU A 156 -4.02 -20.88 9.66
C LEU A 156 -5.50 -20.77 10.04
N ARG A 157 -6.40 -21.38 9.27
CA ARG A 157 -7.84 -21.43 9.62
C ARG A 157 -8.10 -22.27 10.87
N THR A 158 -7.42 -23.39 11.04
CA THR A 158 -7.57 -24.20 12.26
C THR A 158 -7.02 -23.47 13.48
N GLU A 159 -5.91 -22.75 13.32
CA GLU A 159 -5.34 -21.94 14.39
C GLU A 159 -6.26 -20.78 14.77
N ALA A 160 -6.83 -20.07 13.78
CA ALA A 160 -7.81 -19.01 14.02
C ALA A 160 -9.03 -19.53 14.82
N ARG A 161 -9.57 -20.70 14.45
CA ARG A 161 -10.69 -21.32 15.20
C ARG A 161 -10.32 -21.66 16.65
N ARG A 162 -9.06 -22.06 16.89
CA ARG A 162 -8.57 -22.34 18.24
C ARG A 162 -8.53 -21.05 19.07
N TRP A 163 -7.98 -19.97 18.50
CA TRP A 163 -7.94 -18.67 19.17
C TRP A 163 -9.35 -18.13 19.45
N ASP A 164 -10.30 -18.26 18.52
CA ASP A 164 -11.70 -17.88 18.74
C ASP A 164 -12.30 -18.65 19.94
N SER A 165 -12.04 -19.96 20.01
CA SER A 165 -12.52 -20.78 21.13
C SER A 165 -11.91 -20.37 22.48
N ASP A 166 -10.62 -20.04 22.51
CA ASP A 166 -9.93 -19.57 23.70
C ASP A 166 -10.43 -18.18 24.13
N VAL A 167 -10.68 -17.27 23.19
CA VAL A 167 -11.29 -15.96 23.45
C VAL A 167 -12.70 -16.12 24.02
N ASP A 168 -13.53 -17.01 23.47
CA ASP A 168 -14.86 -17.31 24.01
C ASP A 168 -14.81 -17.92 25.41
N LYS A 169 -13.78 -18.70 25.71
CA LYS A 169 -13.55 -19.25 27.06
C LYS A 169 -13.19 -18.13 28.04
N MET A 170 -12.22 -17.29 27.69
CA MET A 170 -11.83 -16.14 28.52
C MET A 170 -13.00 -15.18 28.75
N ARG A 171 -13.80 -14.91 27.70
CA ARG A 171 -15.01 -14.08 27.81
C ARG A 171 -16.01 -14.65 28.82
N ARG A 172 -16.23 -15.97 28.81
CA ARG A 172 -17.10 -16.65 29.80
C ARG A 172 -16.53 -16.57 31.22
N GLU A 173 -15.23 -16.72 31.40
CA GLU A 173 -14.57 -16.60 32.70
C GLU A 173 -14.68 -15.17 33.26
N LEU A 174 -14.48 -14.15 32.42
CA LEU A 174 -14.65 -12.75 32.79
C LEU A 174 -16.10 -12.45 33.21
N GLU A 175 -17.09 -12.97 32.49
CA GLU A 175 -18.50 -12.78 32.85
C GLU A 175 -18.84 -13.44 34.20
N GLN A 176 -18.28 -14.63 34.48
CA GLN A 176 -18.44 -15.28 35.77
C GLN A 176 -17.81 -14.48 36.91
N LEU A 177 -16.61 -13.93 36.70
CA LEU A 177 -15.96 -13.06 37.68
C LEU A 177 -16.78 -11.80 37.92
N ARG A 178 -17.23 -11.14 36.84
CA ARG A 178 -18.09 -9.94 36.93
C ARG A 178 -19.35 -10.22 37.75
N LYS A 179 -20.00 -11.37 37.51
CA LYS A 179 -21.18 -11.77 38.29
C LYS A 179 -20.86 -11.96 39.77
N ARG A 180 -19.75 -12.64 40.11
CA ARG A 180 -19.33 -12.81 41.51
C ARG A 180 -19.01 -11.48 42.20
N TYR A 181 -18.40 -10.54 41.49
CA TYR A 181 -18.15 -9.20 42.01
C TYR A 181 -19.46 -8.46 42.27
N SER A 182 -20.42 -8.52 41.35
CA SER A 182 -21.76 -7.93 41.56
C SER A 182 -22.48 -8.54 42.77
N GLU A 183 -22.44 -9.86 42.94
CA GLU A 183 -23.03 -10.52 44.12
C GLU A 183 -22.36 -10.08 45.42
N MET A 184 -21.04 -9.89 45.40
CA MET A 184 -20.29 -9.38 46.55
C MET A 184 -20.64 -7.92 46.86
N ASP A 185 -20.78 -7.08 45.84
CA ASP A 185 -21.19 -5.68 45.98
C ASP A 185 -22.58 -5.58 46.62
N ASP A 186 -23.54 -6.41 46.18
CA ASP A 186 -24.88 -6.49 46.77
C ASP A 186 -24.84 -6.86 48.27
N ILE A 187 -23.99 -7.83 48.64
CA ILE A 187 -23.79 -8.22 50.05
C ILE A 187 -23.19 -7.05 50.85
N CYS A 188 -22.21 -6.34 50.31
CA CYS A 188 -21.61 -5.18 50.96
C CYS A 188 -22.65 -4.06 51.17
N ILE A 189 -23.50 -3.80 50.18
CA ILE A 189 -24.60 -2.84 50.29
C ILE A 189 -25.59 -3.25 51.39
N GLN A 190 -26.01 -4.53 51.44
CA GLN A 190 -26.90 -5.03 52.49
C GLN A 190 -26.28 -4.92 53.88
N MET A 191 -25.00 -5.25 54.03
CA MET A 191 -24.29 -5.11 55.31
C MET A 191 -24.21 -3.65 55.77
N LEU A 192 -23.94 -2.71 54.85
CA LEU A 192 -23.94 -1.28 55.15
C LEU A 192 -25.31 -0.79 55.61
N GLN A 193 -26.38 -1.18 54.91
CA GLN A 193 -27.76 -0.86 55.29
C GLN A 193 -28.10 -1.41 56.69
N MET A 194 -27.76 -2.67 56.98
CA MET A 194 -27.99 -3.29 58.29
C MET A 194 -27.21 -2.59 59.40
N SER A 195 -25.94 -2.21 59.16
CA SER A 195 -25.14 -1.47 60.13
C SER A 195 -25.70 -0.07 60.43
N THR A 196 -26.22 0.59 59.40
CA THR A 196 -26.85 1.92 59.50
C THR A 196 -28.13 1.82 60.34
N PHE A 197 -28.98 0.83 60.04
CA PHE A 197 -30.20 0.56 60.80
C PHE A 197 -29.91 0.28 62.28
N MET A 198 -28.95 -0.60 62.57
CA MET A 198 -28.56 -0.92 63.96
C MET A 198 -28.06 0.32 64.71
N THR A 199 -27.34 1.21 64.03
CA THR A 199 -26.84 2.47 64.61
C THR A 199 -27.99 3.44 64.91
N GLN A 200 -28.96 3.59 64.00
CA GLN A 200 -30.16 4.41 64.21
C GLN A 200 -31.04 3.88 65.36
N PHE A 201 -31.17 2.57 65.48
CA PHE A 201 -31.93 1.94 66.56
C PHE A 201 -31.28 2.17 67.92
N GLN A 202 -29.95 2.00 68.03
CA GLN A 202 -29.23 2.24 69.28
C GLN A 202 -29.24 3.71 69.71
N THR A 203 -29.10 4.64 68.77
CA THR A 203 -29.20 6.07 69.05
C THR A 203 -30.61 6.45 69.53
N SER A 204 -31.66 5.93 68.89
CA SER A 204 -33.05 6.17 69.32
C SER A 204 -33.34 5.65 70.73
N GLN A 205 -32.83 4.47 71.12
CA GLN A 205 -32.98 3.97 72.48
C GLN A 205 -32.27 4.85 73.52
N ARG A 206 -31.09 5.41 73.19
CA ARG A 206 -30.38 6.32 74.09
C ARG A 206 -31.11 7.64 74.29
N PHE A 207 -31.70 8.20 73.23
CA PHE A 207 -32.49 9.43 73.33
C PHE A 207 -33.77 9.23 74.15
N ALA A 208 -34.45 8.08 74.02
CA ALA A 208 -35.63 7.76 74.82
C ALA A 208 -35.33 7.65 76.33
N ALA A 209 -34.14 7.15 76.70
CA ALA A 209 -33.72 7.04 78.09
C ALA A 209 -33.23 8.36 78.72
N SER A 210 -32.94 9.37 77.89
CA SER A 210 -32.35 10.65 78.32
C SER A 210 -33.33 11.82 78.26
N ALA A 211 -34.62 11.59 77.99
CA ALA A 211 -35.60 12.67 77.90
C ALA A 211 -35.69 13.45 79.23
N PRO A 212 -35.30 14.74 79.26
CA PRO A 212 -35.51 15.58 80.44
C PRO A 212 -37.01 15.79 80.69
N PRO A 213 -37.44 16.01 81.95
CA PRO A 213 -38.85 16.23 82.27
C PRO A 213 -39.40 17.40 81.46
N ARG A 214 -40.53 17.12 80.78
CA ARG A 214 -41.25 18.03 79.88
C ARG A 214 -41.60 19.32 80.64
N ALA A 215 -40.92 20.41 80.28
CA ALA A 215 -41.30 21.75 80.72
C ALA A 215 -42.62 22.14 80.03
N PRO A 216 -43.47 22.95 80.69
CA PRO A 216 -44.75 23.38 80.14
C PRO A 216 -44.55 24.12 78.82
N GLU A 217 -45.40 23.77 77.87
CA GLU A 217 -45.42 24.28 76.50
C GLU A 217 -45.79 25.77 76.52
N ASP A 218 -44.84 26.63 76.13
CA ASP A 218 -45.15 27.98 75.67
C ASP A 218 -45.38 27.89 74.16
N ASP A 219 -46.64 28.18 73.81
CA ASP A 219 -47.09 28.48 72.46
C ASP A 219 -46.28 29.64 71.86
N ASP A 220 -46.37 29.73 70.54
CA ASP A 220 -45.93 30.82 69.68
C ASP A 220 -44.48 30.70 69.17
N VAL A 221 -44.34 30.46 67.86
CA VAL A 221 -44.09 31.53 66.87
C VAL A 221 -44.10 30.90 65.48
N ASP A 222 -45.03 31.38 64.65
CA ASP A 222 -45.01 31.25 63.19
C ASP A 222 -43.67 31.77 62.65
N THR A 223 -42.94 30.93 61.92
CA THR A 223 -41.82 31.39 61.09
C THR A 223 -42.01 30.84 59.68
N ASP A 224 -42.89 31.52 58.97
CA ASP A 224 -42.80 31.83 57.56
C ASP A 224 -41.37 32.24 57.18
N GLY A 225 -40.78 31.54 56.21
CA GLY A 225 -39.45 31.90 55.71
C GLY A 225 -38.87 30.92 54.72
N GLU A 226 -39.11 31.21 53.43
CA GLU A 226 -38.13 31.16 52.33
C GLU A 226 -37.51 29.76 52.04
N GLY A 227 -37.86 29.05 50.97
CA GLY A 227 -37.92 29.54 49.60
C GLY A 227 -36.51 29.69 49.08
N ASP A 228 -35.94 28.61 48.53
CA ASP A 228 -34.79 28.69 47.62
C ASP A 228 -34.84 27.50 46.64
N ASP A 229 -35.27 27.85 45.43
CA ASP A 229 -34.95 27.19 44.17
C ASP A 229 -33.43 27.06 44.04
N TYR A 230 -32.94 25.86 43.74
CA TYR A 230 -31.65 25.70 43.06
C TYR A 230 -31.77 24.59 42.03
N ASP A 231 -32.08 25.03 40.81
CA ASP A 231 -31.35 24.78 39.56
C ASP A 231 -30.76 23.37 39.36
N ASP A 232 -31.56 22.59 38.65
CA ASP A 232 -31.22 21.98 37.35
C ASP A 232 -29.78 22.19 36.86
N TYR A 233 -28.98 21.12 36.93
CA TYR A 233 -27.81 20.94 36.07
C TYR A 233 -27.92 19.59 35.38
N ASP A 234 -28.52 19.62 34.20
CA ASP A 234 -28.07 18.84 33.06
C ASP A 234 -26.57 19.11 32.82
N ASP A 235 -25.78 18.05 32.68
CA ASP A 235 -24.59 18.02 31.80
C ASP A 235 -24.07 16.57 31.67
N ASP A 236 -24.48 15.95 30.57
CA ASP A 236 -23.68 15.25 29.54
C ASP A 236 -22.35 14.57 29.90
N ASP A 237 -22.22 13.26 29.60
CA ASP A 237 -21.60 12.72 28.35
C ASP A 237 -21.57 11.17 28.35
#